data_AF-A0A6J0UHW7-F1
#
_entry.id   AF-A0A6J0UHW7-F1
#
_cell.length_a   1.000
_cell.length_b   1.000
_cell.length_c   1.000
_cell.angle_alpha   90.00
_cell.angle_beta   90.00
_cell.angle_gamma   90.00
#
_symmetry.space_group_name_H-M   'P 1'
#
loop_
_entity.id
_entity.type
_entity.pdbx_description
1 polymer ?
#
loop_
_entity_poly.entity_id
_entity_poly.type
_entity_poly.pdbx_seq_one_letter_code
_entity_poly.pdbx_strand_id
1 'polypeptide(L)'
;MRVSFIVFSMKPKIVLPLTQDRQQIERGIEELRMEKPGGETYMHLGLQEANNQIEAAGGSKSNSIIIALTDGKLEGLIPRYAEKEANHARELGARVYCVGVLNFNQEQLESIADSSEQVFPVREGFKALRGIINSILKQSCTEILNLEPSSVCVGEEFQVVLRGSGFNLGRTKESVVCSYVVNGTTINEKPRRVEADFMLCPAPILHEVGQKEFSLP
;
A
#
# COMPACT_ATOMS: atom_id res chain seq x y z
N MET A 1 -8.73 8.34 10.66
CA MET A 1 -7.92 7.10 10.65
C MET A 1 -8.55 6.13 11.63
N ARG A 2 -8.76 4.87 11.24
CA ARG A 2 -9.25 3.80 12.12
C ARG A 2 -8.09 2.84 12.41
N VAL A 3 -8.08 2.20 13.58
CA VAL A 3 -7.04 1.27 14.01
C VAL A 3 -7.68 0.01 14.60
N SER A 4 -7.07 -1.14 14.35
CA SER A 4 -7.40 -2.43 14.96
C SER A 4 -6.13 -3.07 15.52
N PHE A 5 -6.27 -3.83 16.60
CA PHE A 5 -5.20 -4.63 17.19
C PHE A 5 -5.59 -6.10 17.18
N ILE A 6 -4.74 -6.92 16.55
CA ILE A 6 -4.91 -8.37 16.47
C ILE A 6 -3.63 -8.99 17.02
N VAL A 7 -3.78 -9.91 17.96
CA VAL A 7 -2.69 -10.76 18.43
C VAL A 7 -2.91 -12.18 17.92
N PHE A 8 -1.83 -12.91 17.67
CA PHE A 8 -1.90 -14.30 17.23
C PHE A 8 -0.83 -15.13 17.93
N SER A 9 -1.22 -16.36 18.26
CA SER A 9 -0.30 -17.45 18.56
C SER A 9 -0.89 -18.76 18.01
N MET A 10 -1.42 -19.64 18.87
CA MET A 10 -2.19 -20.81 18.44
C MET A 10 -3.61 -20.45 18.00
N LYS A 11 -4.11 -19.28 18.42
CA LYS A 11 -5.41 -18.72 18.03
C LYS A 11 -5.25 -17.22 17.84
N PRO A 12 -6.02 -16.60 16.93
CA PRO A 12 -6.08 -15.15 16.82
C PRO A 12 -7.01 -14.60 17.91
N LYS A 13 -6.75 -13.37 18.34
CA LYS A 13 -7.64 -12.58 19.19
C LYS A 13 -7.65 -11.14 18.69
N ILE A 14 -8.83 -10.62 18.40
CA ILE A 14 -9.05 -9.21 18.14
C ILE A 14 -9.09 -8.50 19.50
N VAL A 15 -7.99 -7.83 19.86
CA VAL A 15 -7.90 -7.03 21.09
C VAL A 15 -8.67 -5.72 20.93
N LEU A 16 -8.60 -5.13 19.73
CA LEU A 16 -9.33 -3.92 19.38
C LEU A 16 -9.95 -4.07 17.99
N PRO A 17 -11.28 -4.14 17.88
CA PRO A 17 -11.95 -4.05 16.58
C PRO A 17 -11.68 -2.71 15.91
N LEU A 18 -11.72 -2.67 14.58
CA LEU A 18 -11.43 -1.48 13.77
C LEU A 18 -12.28 -0.28 14.21
N THR A 19 -11.65 0.71 14.86
CA THR A 19 -12.34 1.87 15.44
C THR A 19 -11.53 3.16 15.28
N GLN A 20 -12.21 4.30 15.40
CA GLN A 20 -11.59 5.63 15.49
C GLN A 20 -11.73 6.25 16.89
N ASP A 21 -12.36 5.54 17.82
CA ASP A 21 -12.58 6.00 19.19
C ASP A 21 -11.26 5.94 19.98
N ARG A 22 -10.77 7.12 20.38
CA ARG A 22 -9.51 7.27 21.12
C ARG A 22 -9.52 6.56 22.46
N GLN A 23 -10.64 6.54 23.18
CA GLN A 23 -10.72 5.87 24.48
C GLN A 23 -10.64 4.34 24.31
N GLN A 24 -11.25 3.80 23.25
CA GLN A 24 -11.11 2.38 22.93
C GLN A 24 -9.69 2.03 22.51
N ILE A 25 -9.04 2.91 21.73
CA ILE A 25 -7.64 2.72 21.32
C ILE A 25 -6.71 2.71 22.55
N GLU A 26 -6.85 3.66 23.46
CA GLU A 26 -6.06 3.73 24.69
C GLU A 26 -6.24 2.46 25.55
N ARG A 27 -7.49 1.99 25.71
CA ARG A 27 -7.76 0.72 26.41
C ARG A 27 -7.15 -0.48 25.70
N GLY A 28 -7.28 -0.56 24.38
CA GLY A 28 -6.68 -1.63 23.58
C GLY A 28 -5.15 -1.68 23.70
N ILE A 29 -4.49 -0.52 23.79
CA ILE A 29 -3.04 -0.45 24.04
C ILE A 29 -2.69 -1.00 25.43
N GLU A 30 -3.48 -0.69 26.45
CA GLU A 30 -3.27 -1.21 27.80
C GLU A 30 -3.50 -2.73 27.86
N GLU A 31 -4.53 -3.24 27.17
CA GLU A 31 -4.74 -4.68 27.04
C GLU A 31 -3.55 -5.37 26.34
N LEU A 32 -3.03 -4.80 25.26
CA LEU A 32 -1.83 -5.32 24.57
C LEU A 32 -0.60 -5.41 25.48
N ARG A 33 -0.43 -4.49 26.44
CA ARG A 33 0.69 -4.53 27.40
C ARG A 33 0.58 -5.70 28.38
N MET A 34 -0.63 -6.16 28.63
CA MET A 34 -0.92 -7.25 29.56
C MET A 34 -0.90 -8.63 28.86
N GLU A 35 -0.88 -8.66 27.53
CA GLU A 35 -0.77 -9.89 26.75
C GLU A 35 0.58 -10.57 26.99
N LYS A 36 0.54 -11.89 27.22
CA LYS A 36 1.74 -12.70 27.44
C LYS A 36 2.03 -13.51 26.18
N PRO A 37 3.17 -13.26 25.51
CA PRO A 37 3.58 -14.07 24.37
C PRO A 37 3.73 -15.54 24.75
N GLY A 38 3.23 -16.44 23.91
CA GLY A 38 3.38 -17.89 24.10
C GLY A 38 2.54 -18.72 23.14
N GLY A 39 2.99 -19.95 22.90
CA GLY A 39 2.40 -20.88 21.95
C GLY A 39 3.06 -20.81 20.56
N GLU A 40 2.47 -21.54 19.61
CA GLU A 40 2.88 -21.58 18.20
C GLU A 40 2.61 -20.25 17.47
N THR A 41 3.17 -20.10 16.27
CA THR A 41 3.10 -18.85 15.50
C THR A 41 2.14 -18.97 14.30
N TYR A 42 0.82 -19.11 14.52
CA TYR A 42 -0.17 -19.17 13.44
C TYR A 42 -0.53 -17.79 12.88
N MET A 43 0.45 -17.15 12.26
CA MET A 43 0.32 -15.82 11.65
C MET A 43 -0.83 -15.71 10.64
N HIS A 44 -1.08 -16.75 9.85
CA HIS A 44 -2.16 -16.81 8.88
C HIS A 44 -3.54 -16.54 9.51
N LEU A 45 -3.78 -16.99 10.75
CA LEU A 45 -5.04 -16.72 11.44
C LEU A 45 -5.19 -15.25 11.84
N GLY A 46 -4.07 -14.58 12.17
CA GLY A 46 -4.07 -13.14 12.43
C GLY A 46 -4.37 -12.33 11.15
N LEU A 47 -3.77 -12.73 10.03
CA LEU A 47 -4.06 -12.15 8.71
C LEU A 47 -5.51 -12.37 8.30
N GLN A 48 -6.05 -13.56 8.55
CA GLN A 48 -7.46 -13.87 8.28
C GLN A 48 -8.41 -12.92 9.04
N GLU A 49 -8.16 -12.63 10.32
CA GLU A 49 -8.98 -11.67 11.07
C GLU A 49 -8.83 -10.23 10.57
N ALA A 50 -7.66 -9.87 10.04
CA ALA A 50 -7.48 -8.58 9.39
C ALA A 50 -8.30 -8.50 8.09
N ASN A 51 -8.25 -9.55 7.27
CA ASN A 51 -9.00 -9.67 6.02
C ASN A 51 -10.51 -9.55 6.27
N ASN A 52 -11.04 -10.26 7.26
CA ASN A 52 -12.46 -10.18 7.66
C ASN A 52 -12.89 -8.73 7.97
N GLN A 53 -12.06 -7.98 8.71
CA GLN A 53 -12.36 -6.59 9.04
C GLN A 53 -12.23 -5.65 7.83
N ILE A 54 -11.28 -5.90 6.92
CA ILE A 54 -11.11 -5.14 5.68
C ILE A 54 -12.31 -5.34 4.76
N GLU A 55 -12.76 -6.58 4.57
CA GLU A 55 -13.98 -6.91 3.82
C GLU A 55 -15.20 -6.18 4.39
N ALA A 56 -15.42 -6.30 5.70
CA ALA A 56 -16.52 -5.62 6.39
C ALA A 56 -16.44 -4.08 6.27
N ALA A 57 -15.23 -3.53 6.14
CA ALA A 57 -15.00 -2.09 5.98
C ALA A 57 -15.14 -1.59 4.53
N GLY A 58 -15.46 -2.47 3.57
CA GLY A 58 -15.68 -2.13 2.16
C GLY A 58 -14.65 -2.71 1.18
N GLY A 59 -13.77 -3.60 1.64
CA GLY A 59 -12.78 -4.29 0.80
C GLY A 59 -11.90 -3.33 0.02
N SER A 60 -11.81 -3.52 -1.30
CA SER A 60 -11.00 -2.72 -2.23
C SER A 60 -11.37 -1.24 -2.31
N LYS A 61 -12.54 -0.84 -1.77
CA LYS A 61 -12.92 0.58 -1.66
C LYS A 61 -12.27 1.26 -0.44
N SER A 62 -11.68 0.49 0.46
CA SER A 62 -11.01 0.97 1.66
C SER A 62 -9.50 0.99 1.44
N ASN A 63 -8.83 2.09 1.81
CA ASN A 63 -7.37 2.13 1.85
C ASN A 63 -6.90 1.49 3.17
N SER A 64 -6.54 0.20 3.10
CA SER A 64 -6.24 -0.64 4.25
C SER A 64 -4.76 -0.99 4.31
N ILE A 65 -4.19 -0.99 5.52
CA ILE A 65 -2.78 -1.28 5.76
C ILE A 65 -2.70 -2.29 6.90
N ILE A 66 -2.01 -3.40 6.67
CA ILE A 66 -1.69 -4.41 7.67
C ILE A 66 -0.22 -4.24 8.04
N ILE A 67 0.07 -4.15 9.34
CA ILE A 67 1.44 -4.13 9.87
C ILE A 67 1.60 -5.35 10.78
N ALA A 68 2.30 -6.36 10.30
CA ALA A 68 2.59 -7.59 11.03
C ALA A 68 3.90 -7.45 11.81
N LEU A 69 3.85 -7.62 13.14
CA LEU A 69 5.03 -7.67 14.00
C LEU A 69 5.30 -9.13 14.36
N THR A 70 6.44 -9.66 13.93
CA THR A 70 6.78 -11.08 14.14
C THR A 70 8.27 -11.31 14.00
N ASP A 71 8.79 -12.40 14.58
CA ASP A 71 10.13 -12.88 14.26
C ASP A 71 10.15 -13.74 12.97
N GLY A 72 9.01 -13.92 12.30
CA GLY A 72 8.96 -14.63 11.01
C GLY A 72 9.49 -16.06 11.08
N LYS A 73 9.48 -16.71 12.25
CA LYS A 73 9.85 -18.12 12.38
C LYS A 73 8.60 -18.98 12.29
N LEU A 74 8.11 -19.12 11.07
CA LEU A 74 6.94 -19.95 10.77
C LEU A 74 7.41 -21.36 10.41
N GLU A 75 6.78 -22.37 11.01
CA GLU A 75 7.13 -23.78 10.84
C GLU A 75 6.14 -24.54 9.94
N GLY A 76 6.61 -25.63 9.33
CA GLY A 76 5.77 -26.53 8.55
C GLY A 76 5.03 -25.84 7.39
N LEU A 77 3.70 -25.96 7.36
CA LEU A 77 2.85 -25.38 6.31
C LEU A 77 2.42 -23.93 6.59
N ILE A 78 2.74 -23.39 7.77
CA ILE A 78 2.34 -22.04 8.19
C ILE A 78 2.85 -20.94 7.23
N PRO A 79 4.10 -20.96 6.72
CA PRO A 79 4.56 -19.95 5.76
C PRO A 79 3.64 -19.86 4.53
N ARG A 80 3.25 -21.01 3.97
CA ARG A 80 2.38 -21.09 2.79
C ARG A 80 0.98 -20.56 3.08
N TYR A 81 0.43 -20.83 4.26
CA TYR A 81 -0.87 -20.28 4.66
C TYR A 81 -0.79 -18.77 4.91
N ALA A 82 0.29 -18.28 5.50
CA ALA A 82 0.48 -16.85 5.73
C ALA A 82 0.60 -16.09 4.41
N GLU A 83 1.38 -16.62 3.46
CA GLU A 83 1.48 -16.07 2.11
C GLU A 83 0.12 -16.05 1.41
N LYS A 84 -0.68 -17.11 1.53
CA LYS A 84 -2.03 -17.16 0.96
C LYS A 84 -2.94 -16.07 1.55
N GLU A 85 -2.95 -15.89 2.87
CA GLU A 85 -3.78 -14.86 3.51
C GLU A 85 -3.27 -13.44 3.23
N ALA A 86 -1.97 -13.26 3.07
CA ALA A 86 -1.39 -11.99 2.63
C ALA A 86 -1.76 -11.66 1.17
N ASN A 87 -1.76 -12.66 0.27
CA ASN A 87 -2.27 -12.49 -1.10
C ASN A 87 -3.74 -12.07 -1.08
N HIS A 88 -4.57 -12.70 -0.25
CA HIS A 88 -5.98 -12.31 -0.10
C HIS A 88 -6.14 -10.87 0.38
N ALA A 89 -5.33 -10.44 1.37
CA ALA A 89 -5.30 -9.04 1.81
C ALA A 89 -5.00 -8.08 0.65
N ARG A 90 -4.03 -8.43 -0.21
CA ARG A 90 -3.66 -7.63 -1.39
C ARG A 90 -4.78 -7.58 -2.44
N GLU A 91 -5.49 -8.68 -2.66
CA GLU A 91 -6.67 -8.72 -3.53
C GLU A 91 -7.80 -7.82 -3.02
N LEU A 92 -7.92 -7.67 -1.69
CA LEU A 92 -8.81 -6.71 -1.04
C LEU A 92 -8.32 -5.26 -1.09
N GLY A 93 -7.21 -4.98 -1.79
CA GLY A 93 -6.62 -3.65 -1.91
C GLY A 93 -5.84 -3.20 -0.68
N ALA A 94 -5.53 -4.10 0.25
CA ALA A 94 -4.70 -3.79 1.41
C ALA A 94 -3.20 -3.93 1.09
N ARG A 95 -2.38 -3.19 1.84
CA ARG A 95 -0.92 -3.28 1.78
C ARG A 95 -0.38 -3.99 3.01
N VAL A 96 0.54 -4.92 2.82
CA VAL A 96 1.08 -5.75 3.91
C VAL A 96 2.51 -5.38 4.21
N TYR A 97 2.72 -4.92 5.44
CA TYR A 97 4.02 -4.57 6.00
C TYR A 97 4.46 -5.61 7.01
N CYS A 98 5.74 -5.99 6.99
CA CYS A 98 6.31 -6.89 7.98
C CYS A 98 7.38 -6.17 8.81
N VAL A 99 7.31 -6.35 10.12
CA VAL A 99 8.22 -5.76 11.09
C VAL A 99 8.90 -6.91 11.83
N GLY A 100 10.14 -7.18 11.41
CA GLY A 100 10.95 -8.29 11.87
C GLY A 100 11.54 -8.03 13.26
N VAL A 101 11.21 -8.87 14.23
CA VAL A 101 11.66 -8.76 15.62
C VAL A 101 12.78 -9.77 15.90
N LEU A 102 13.81 -9.36 16.66
CA LEU A 102 14.97 -10.21 17.01
C LEU A 102 15.66 -10.82 15.76
N ASN A 103 15.89 -12.14 15.78
CA ASN A 103 16.55 -12.90 14.72
C ASN A 103 15.50 -13.44 13.76
N PHE A 104 14.85 -12.53 13.03
CA PHE A 104 13.77 -12.91 12.14
C PHE A 104 14.24 -13.53 10.83
N ASN A 105 13.38 -14.33 10.19
CA ASN A 105 13.66 -14.88 8.86
C ASN A 105 13.25 -13.89 7.77
N GLN A 106 14.25 -13.29 7.12
CA GLN A 106 14.04 -12.28 6.07
C GLN A 106 13.20 -12.83 4.90
N GLU A 107 13.57 -13.99 4.35
CA GLU A 107 12.90 -14.57 3.18
C GLU A 107 11.42 -14.86 3.44
N GLN A 108 11.07 -15.31 4.65
CA GLN A 108 9.67 -15.54 5.02
C GLN A 108 8.88 -14.24 5.17
N LEU A 109 9.49 -13.16 5.68
CA LEU A 109 8.79 -11.88 5.77
C LEU A 109 8.63 -11.22 4.40
N GLU A 110 9.59 -11.41 3.50
CA GLU A 110 9.53 -10.90 2.12
C GLU A 110 8.44 -11.57 1.29
N SER A 111 8.14 -12.86 1.53
CA SER A 111 7.03 -13.53 0.84
C SER A 111 5.65 -13.09 1.35
N ILE A 112 5.58 -12.53 2.56
CA ILE A 112 4.34 -12.08 3.19
C ILE A 112 4.08 -10.60 2.92
N ALA A 113 5.11 -9.75 2.99
CA ALA A 113 5.01 -8.34 2.63
C ALA A 113 4.76 -8.16 1.12
N ASP A 114 4.33 -6.98 0.67
CA ASP A 114 4.18 -6.74 -0.78
C ASP A 114 5.54 -6.63 -1.49
N SER A 115 6.59 -6.21 -0.78
CA SER A 115 7.97 -6.17 -1.28
C SER A 115 9.02 -6.23 -0.18
N SER A 116 10.28 -6.49 -0.55
CA SER A 116 11.41 -6.47 0.38
C SER A 116 11.64 -5.10 1.03
N GLU A 117 11.24 -4.00 0.37
CA GLU A 117 11.29 -2.64 0.93
C GLU A 117 10.28 -2.41 2.06
N GLN A 118 9.28 -3.29 2.19
CA GLN A 118 8.26 -3.23 3.23
C GLN A 118 8.56 -4.16 4.42
N VAL A 119 9.76 -4.75 4.46
CA VAL A 119 10.27 -5.53 5.59
C VAL A 119 11.21 -4.66 6.42
N PHE A 120 10.83 -4.37 7.67
CA PHE A 120 11.58 -3.48 8.54
C PHE A 120 12.16 -4.22 9.76
N PRO A 121 13.49 -4.26 9.94
CA PRO A 121 14.12 -4.87 11.11
C PRO A 121 13.98 -3.98 12.36
N VAL A 122 13.52 -4.54 13.48
CA VAL A 122 13.52 -3.90 14.81
C VAL A 122 14.84 -4.17 15.53
N ARG A 123 15.96 -3.75 14.93
CA ARG A 123 17.30 -3.87 15.56
C ARG A 123 17.61 -2.71 16.51
N GLU A 124 17.04 -1.52 16.27
CA GLU A 124 17.30 -0.29 17.06
C GLU A 124 16.00 0.37 17.58
N GLY A 125 14.97 -0.43 17.89
CA GLY A 125 13.70 0.07 18.45
C GLY A 125 12.80 0.79 17.43
N PHE A 126 12.09 1.83 17.88
CA PHE A 126 11.01 2.50 17.14
C PHE A 126 11.45 3.30 15.89
N LYS A 127 12.75 3.37 15.56
CA LYS A 127 13.23 4.03 14.32
C LYS A 127 12.63 3.38 13.07
N ALA A 128 12.45 2.06 13.07
CA ALA A 128 11.81 1.31 12.00
C ALA A 128 10.38 1.82 11.70
N LEU A 129 9.62 2.17 12.74
CA LEU A 129 8.24 2.66 12.61
C LEU A 129 8.16 4.03 11.94
N ARG A 130 9.19 4.90 12.06
CA ARG A 130 9.24 6.15 11.27
C ARG A 130 9.36 5.87 9.77
N GLY A 131 10.14 4.84 9.40
CA GLY A 131 10.24 4.38 8.02
C GLY A 131 8.88 3.90 7.48
N ILE A 132 8.15 3.11 8.29
CA ILE A 132 6.80 2.65 7.96
C ILE A 132 5.85 3.83 7.81
N ILE A 133 5.82 4.77 8.76
CA ILE A 133 4.98 5.98 8.67
C ILE A 133 5.28 6.77 7.40
N ASN A 134 6.56 6.99 7.08
CA ASN A 134 6.94 7.72 5.87
C ASN A 134 6.57 6.96 4.58
N SER A 135 6.72 5.63 4.57
CA SER A 135 6.30 4.77 3.46
C SER A 135 4.78 4.83 3.28
N ILE A 136 4.02 4.76 4.39
CA ILE A 136 2.57 4.92 4.40
C ILE A 136 2.20 6.28 3.83
N LEU A 137 2.75 7.39 4.37
CA LEU A 137 2.45 8.74 3.91
C LEU A 137 2.75 8.94 2.42
N LYS A 138 3.91 8.49 1.93
CA LYS A 138 4.28 8.56 0.50
C LYS A 138 3.33 7.76 -0.40
N GLN A 139 2.69 6.74 0.14
CA GLN A 139 1.88 5.79 -0.60
C GLN A 139 0.38 5.92 -0.25
N SER A 140 -0.03 6.88 0.58
CA SER A 140 -1.44 7.03 0.97
C SER A 140 -2.24 7.86 -0.04
N CYS A 141 -1.58 8.78 -0.74
CA CYS A 141 -2.20 9.65 -1.73
C CYS A 141 -1.38 9.63 -3.02
N THR A 142 -2.07 9.52 -4.16
CA THR A 142 -1.46 9.90 -5.43
C THR A 142 -1.47 11.43 -5.49
N GLU A 143 -0.30 12.04 -5.60
CA GLU A 143 -0.14 13.48 -5.70
C GLU A 143 0.66 13.79 -6.96
N ILE A 144 0.09 14.61 -7.85
CA ILE A 144 0.81 15.14 -9.01
C ILE A 144 1.45 16.45 -8.55
N LEU A 145 2.77 16.45 -8.46
CA LEU A 145 3.54 17.61 -8.02
C LEU A 145 3.85 18.54 -9.19
N ASN A 146 4.26 17.98 -10.34
CA ASN A 146 4.67 18.74 -11.51
C ASN A 146 4.32 18.01 -12.82
N LEU A 147 4.17 18.80 -13.89
CA LEU A 147 3.92 18.37 -15.27
C LEU A 147 4.99 18.98 -16.18
N GLU A 148 5.63 18.15 -17.00
CA GLU A 148 6.61 18.58 -18.00
C GLU A 148 6.34 17.94 -19.37
N PRO A 149 6.57 18.65 -20.49
CA PRO A 149 6.92 20.07 -20.60
C PRO A 149 5.68 20.99 -20.45
N SER A 150 5.90 22.24 -20.04
CA SER A 150 4.83 23.25 -19.92
C SER A 150 4.41 23.89 -21.25
N SER A 151 5.20 23.69 -22.31
CA SER A 151 4.97 24.24 -23.65
C SER A 151 5.56 23.32 -24.69
N VAL A 152 4.87 23.18 -25.82
CA VAL A 152 5.26 22.28 -26.92
C VAL A 152 5.10 22.95 -28.27
N CYS A 153 5.79 22.43 -29.27
CA CYS A 153 5.67 22.88 -30.65
C CYS A 153 4.44 22.23 -31.31
N VAL A 154 3.73 23.01 -32.12
CA VAL A 154 2.64 22.51 -32.96
C VAL A 154 3.22 21.57 -34.02
N GLY A 155 2.57 20.43 -34.23
CA GLY A 155 2.96 19.44 -35.24
C GLY A 155 4.09 18.49 -34.84
N GLU A 156 4.59 18.57 -33.61
CA GLU A 156 5.62 17.65 -33.08
C GLU A 156 5.01 16.64 -32.10
N GLU A 157 5.55 15.41 -32.11
CA GLU A 157 5.25 14.42 -31.08
C GLU A 157 6.00 14.77 -29.79
N PHE A 158 5.30 14.69 -28.65
CA PHE A 158 5.90 14.88 -27.35
C PHE A 158 5.34 13.89 -26.32
N GLN A 159 5.97 13.86 -25.16
CA GLN A 159 5.53 13.05 -24.03
C GLN A 159 5.33 13.94 -22.82
N VAL A 160 4.24 13.70 -22.10
CA VAL A 160 3.97 14.33 -20.82
C VAL A 160 4.57 13.47 -19.72
N VAL A 161 5.45 14.10 -18.93
CA VAL A 161 6.02 13.55 -17.72
C VAL A 161 5.23 14.09 -16.53
N LEU A 162 4.48 13.21 -15.89
CA LEU A 162 3.83 13.48 -14.61
C LEU A 162 4.83 13.12 -13.51
N ARG A 163 5.28 14.10 -12.72
CA ARG A 163 6.09 13.86 -11.52
C ARG A 163 5.24 13.99 -10.28
N GLY A 164 5.42 13.09 -9.33
CA GLY A 164 4.53 12.97 -8.20
C GLY A 164 4.89 11.84 -7.25
N SER A 165 3.92 11.39 -6.47
CA SER A 165 4.05 10.21 -5.62
C SER A 165 2.81 9.35 -5.72
N GLY A 166 2.96 8.05 -5.48
CA GLY A 166 1.82 7.14 -5.35
C GLY A 166 1.18 6.73 -6.69
N PHE A 167 1.93 6.73 -7.79
CA PHE A 167 1.41 6.25 -9.08
C PHE A 167 1.31 4.71 -9.16
N ASN A 168 2.18 3.97 -8.45
CA ASN A 168 2.21 2.50 -8.42
C ASN A 168 1.35 1.88 -7.28
N LEU A 169 0.37 2.60 -6.73
CA LEU A 169 -0.45 2.13 -5.61
C LEU A 169 -1.45 1.03 -6.02
N GLY A 170 -0.98 -0.21 -6.13
CA GLY A 170 -1.82 -1.37 -6.49
C GLY A 170 -2.40 -1.29 -7.92
N ARG A 171 -1.94 -0.32 -8.72
CA ARG A 171 -2.34 -0.12 -10.11
C ARG A 171 -1.31 -0.78 -11.00
N THR A 172 -1.75 -1.73 -11.82
CA THR A 172 -0.92 -2.23 -12.92
C THR A 172 -0.93 -1.20 -14.06
N LYS A 173 0.07 -1.25 -14.95
CA LYS A 173 0.16 -0.37 -16.13
C LYS A 173 -1.14 -0.38 -16.96
N GLU A 174 -1.88 -1.48 -16.92
CA GLU A 174 -3.13 -1.69 -17.64
C GLU A 174 -4.34 -0.98 -17.02
N SER A 175 -4.27 -0.65 -15.73
CA SER A 175 -5.36 0.01 -14.98
C SER A 175 -5.31 1.54 -15.05
N VAL A 176 -4.25 2.10 -15.66
CA VAL A 176 -4.02 3.54 -15.73
C VAL A 176 -4.28 4.04 -17.16
N VAL A 177 -5.00 5.17 -17.25
CA VAL A 177 -5.32 5.84 -18.51
C VAL A 177 -4.90 7.31 -18.39
N CYS A 178 -4.13 7.79 -19.34
CA CYS A 178 -3.79 9.21 -19.47
C CYS A 178 -4.90 9.88 -20.28
N SER A 179 -5.67 10.77 -19.66
CA SER A 179 -6.80 11.44 -20.30
C SER A 179 -6.50 12.91 -20.56
N TYR A 180 -6.66 13.32 -21.81
CA TYR A 180 -6.37 14.66 -22.29
C TYR A 180 -7.63 15.30 -22.85
N VAL A 181 -7.85 16.58 -22.56
CA VAL A 181 -8.93 17.36 -23.19
C VAL A 181 -8.33 18.35 -24.18
N VAL A 182 -8.58 18.13 -25.47
CA VAL A 182 -8.13 19.00 -26.57
C VAL A 182 -9.36 19.49 -27.34
N ASN A 183 -9.55 20.81 -27.42
CA ASN A 183 -10.71 21.44 -28.08
C ASN A 183 -12.08 20.86 -27.63
N GLY A 184 -12.20 20.51 -26.35
CA GLY A 184 -13.42 19.93 -25.77
C GLY A 184 -13.62 18.43 -26.04
N THR A 185 -12.70 17.78 -26.74
CA THR A 185 -12.71 16.33 -26.97
C THR A 185 -11.76 15.64 -26.01
N THR A 186 -12.23 14.58 -25.36
CA THR A 186 -11.40 13.74 -24.48
C THR A 186 -10.68 12.65 -25.28
N ILE A 187 -9.36 12.60 -25.17
CA ILE A 187 -8.48 11.61 -25.79
C ILE A 187 -7.86 10.78 -24.66
N ASN A 188 -7.94 9.46 -24.79
CA ASN A 188 -7.42 8.53 -23.78
C ASN A 188 -6.26 7.74 -24.36
N GLU A 189 -5.12 7.80 -23.68
CA GLU A 189 -3.90 7.10 -24.05
C GLU A 189 -3.44 6.18 -22.92
N LYS A 190 -2.67 5.14 -23.28
CA LYS A 190 -2.03 4.29 -22.28
C LYS A 190 -0.65 4.84 -21.91
N PRO A 191 -0.29 4.87 -20.62
CA PRO A 191 1.05 5.30 -20.22
C PRO A 191 2.09 4.34 -20.81
N ARG A 192 3.21 4.89 -21.29
CA ARG A 192 4.36 4.07 -21.71
C ARG A 192 5.06 3.44 -20.51
N ARG A 193 5.15 4.19 -19.42
CA ARG A 193 5.83 3.78 -18.18
C ARG A 193 5.13 4.37 -16.96
N VAL A 194 4.97 3.55 -15.92
CA VAL A 194 4.46 3.97 -14.62
C VAL A 194 5.50 3.53 -13.59
N GLU A 195 6.05 4.51 -12.87
CA GLU A 195 6.99 4.31 -11.76
C GLU A 195 6.40 4.91 -10.49
N ALA A 196 7.03 4.68 -9.33
CA ALA A 196 6.48 5.16 -8.06
C ALA A 196 6.38 6.71 -7.98
N ASP A 197 7.30 7.42 -8.62
CA ASP A 197 7.50 8.86 -8.54
C ASP A 197 7.27 9.61 -9.86
N PHE A 198 7.10 8.89 -10.98
CA PHE A 198 6.72 9.51 -12.25
C PHE A 198 5.92 8.59 -13.17
N MET A 199 5.21 9.19 -14.12
CA MET A 199 4.51 8.49 -15.19
C MET A 199 4.82 9.17 -16.53
N LEU A 200 5.02 8.35 -17.57
CA LEU A 200 5.24 8.81 -18.94
C LEU A 200 4.00 8.53 -19.76
N CYS A 201 3.27 9.58 -20.10
CA CYS A 201 2.10 9.51 -20.96
C CYS A 201 2.46 10.07 -22.35
N PRO A 202 2.26 9.31 -23.43
CA PRO A 202 2.31 9.88 -24.78
C PRO A 202 1.14 10.84 -24.93
N ALA A 203 1.38 12.00 -25.56
CA ALA A 203 0.36 13.02 -25.76
C ALA A 203 -0.03 13.12 -27.24
N PRO A 204 -1.27 13.52 -27.56
CA PRO A 204 -1.70 13.74 -28.93
C PRO A 204 -0.95 14.94 -29.55
N ILE A 205 -0.74 14.89 -30.86
CA ILE A 205 -0.12 16.00 -31.60
C ILE A 205 -1.08 17.19 -31.59
N LEU A 206 -0.60 18.34 -31.14
CA LEU A 206 -1.34 19.60 -31.21
C LEU A 206 -1.17 20.22 -32.60
N HIS A 207 -2.27 20.64 -33.20
CA HIS A 207 -2.31 21.16 -34.58
C HIS A 207 -2.53 22.68 -34.65
N GLU A 208 -2.90 23.32 -33.54
CA GLU A 208 -3.19 24.76 -33.50
C GLU A 208 -2.50 25.44 -32.31
N VAL A 209 -2.01 26.66 -32.55
CA VAL A 209 -1.39 27.49 -31.51
C VAL A 209 -2.47 27.95 -30.53
N GLY A 210 -2.27 27.70 -29.22
CA GLY A 210 -3.20 28.09 -28.17
C GLY A 210 -4.15 26.98 -27.68
N GLN A 211 -4.04 25.76 -28.21
CA GLN A 211 -4.70 24.58 -27.63
C GLN A 211 -4.20 24.38 -26.19
N LYS A 212 -5.13 24.32 -25.24
CA LYS A 212 -4.85 24.04 -23.83
C LYS A 212 -5.18 22.58 -23.54
N GLU A 213 -4.19 21.85 -23.06
CA GLU A 213 -4.33 20.47 -22.62
C GLU A 213 -4.56 20.46 -21.11
N PHE A 214 -5.63 19.79 -20.67
CA PHE A 214 -5.89 19.54 -19.26
C PHE A 214 -5.80 18.03 -19.03
N SER A 215 -4.87 17.60 -18.16
CA SER A 215 -4.82 16.24 -17.64
C SER A 215 -5.82 16.12 -16.48
N LEU A 216 -6.86 15.30 -16.64
CA LEU A 216 -7.74 14.94 -15.53
C LEU A 216 -7.10 13.79 -14.72
N PRO A 217 -7.08 13.86 -13.38
CA PRO A 217 -6.49 12.83 -12.51
C PRO A 217 -7.29 11.52 -12.48
#